data_AF-R5JTE6-F1
#
_entry.id   AF-R5JTE6-F1
#
_cell.length_a   1.000
_cell.length_b   1.000
_cell.length_c   1.000
_cell.angle_alpha   90.00
_cell.angle_beta   90.00
_cell.angle_gamma   90.00
#
_symmetry.space_group_name_H-M   'P 1'
#
loop_
_entity.id
_entity.type
_entity.pdbx_description
1 polymer ?
#
loop_
_entity_poly.entity_id
_entity_poly.type
_entity_poly.pdbx_seq_one_letter_code
_entity_poly.pdbx_strand_id
1 'polypeptide(L)'
;MSYWAIEIMKRIYWIYCGIFFLLGEIYSLPAFAQKIKIACIGNSITEGVGASSGSATYPSVLQRDLGTEKYEVSNFGASGRTLMKNGKEFDGTASSYWDHERYLNALKYNPDIVVIKLGTNDAKKINWDNIKEQYTGDYVALVNSFKELVSKPKIYICYPLPLFGPGNWINEDKVMTEEMMPMIDQVAKETGATVIDCHTPFEGKGYLTGDKIHPNDKGYIFLADIIARSIAPEADIPDLPDDLFIQISGYDKGDSGVFMESSLAGLNIAPLWDNDAKTILETDFSGQTECWFSVELPRSAGLKAYAITSGEDASKAPVSWRLEGRTKTSASWRTVDRQTDIIFAANETKVFDEKVSFTPYDYFRLKVLKVNGSDRLAIAEFQLFGCDKPLRSSLMDPENAGMMSAQFNTLPHEGYGNLSDGNINTKFCTAISEGNSIWIRYDLPKAVKVDGYALISANDSPDRDPAEWILYGSIDGKKWDKLDVRNSQKFLGRYTTLEYPIVSDKEYKSFKLNVTGKNDLFQLAEWQLFEASDGVGIQKNILSEFTIYSDNGGLLIKSHADVTGYYELFSIAGQCLSKGKIGPGTTQREYLLSGTYLVSLEIRGQKEMRKVIIGH
;
A
#
# COMPACT_ATOMS: atom_id res chain seq x y z
N MET A 1 -20.52 -72.74 55.68
CA MET A 1 -20.45 -71.28 55.89
C MET A 1 -21.87 -70.77 56.12
N SER A 2 -22.11 -69.99 57.17
CA SER A 2 -23.43 -69.44 57.49
C SER A 2 -23.86 -68.42 56.42
N TYR A 3 -25.16 -68.28 56.20
CA TYR A 3 -25.76 -67.35 55.23
C TYR A 3 -25.20 -65.91 55.35
N TRP A 4 -24.86 -65.52 56.59
CA TRP A 4 -24.21 -64.25 56.93
C TRP A 4 -22.81 -64.06 56.32
N ALA A 5 -22.01 -65.13 56.19
CA ALA A 5 -20.67 -65.04 55.61
C ALA A 5 -20.70 -64.80 54.10
N ILE A 6 -21.71 -65.31 53.40
CA ILE A 6 -21.88 -65.15 51.95
C ILE A 6 -22.28 -63.71 51.61
N GLU A 7 -23.15 -63.10 52.42
CA GLU A 7 -23.64 -61.75 52.17
C GLU A 7 -22.58 -60.67 52.45
N ILE A 8 -21.70 -60.91 53.42
CA ILE A 8 -20.52 -60.05 53.68
C ILE A 8 -19.52 -60.15 52.52
N MET A 9 -19.23 -61.36 52.01
CA MET A 9 -18.32 -61.51 50.87
C MET A 9 -18.85 -60.86 49.59
N LYS A 10 -20.17 -60.91 49.34
CA LYS A 10 -20.78 -60.19 48.21
C LYS A 10 -20.63 -58.68 48.35
N ARG A 11 -20.87 -58.12 49.55
CA ARG A 11 -20.69 -56.67 49.78
C ARG A 11 -19.24 -56.23 49.62
N ILE A 12 -18.28 -57.04 50.10
CA ILE A 12 -16.85 -56.78 49.91
C ILE A 12 -16.48 -56.85 48.43
N TYR A 13 -16.98 -57.84 47.69
CA TYR A 13 -16.77 -57.96 46.24
C TYR A 13 -17.30 -56.74 45.47
N TRP A 14 -18.50 -56.26 45.79
CA TRP A 14 -19.06 -55.05 45.18
C TRP A 14 -18.29 -53.77 45.54
N ILE A 15 -17.72 -53.68 46.75
CA ILE A 15 -16.83 -52.57 47.14
C ILE A 15 -15.52 -52.62 46.34
N TYR A 16 -14.91 -53.80 46.16
CA TYR A 16 -13.70 -53.95 45.34
C TYR A 16 -13.97 -53.68 43.85
N CYS A 17 -15.11 -54.10 43.30
CA CYS A 17 -15.51 -53.77 41.93
C CYS A 17 -15.79 -52.28 41.74
N GLY A 18 -16.41 -51.62 42.73
CA GLY A 18 -16.64 -50.17 42.72
C GLY A 18 -15.35 -49.36 42.81
N ILE A 19 -14.37 -49.79 43.61
CA ILE A 19 -13.04 -49.17 43.70
C ILE A 19 -12.25 -49.39 42.39
N PHE A 20 -12.36 -50.56 41.74
CA PHE A 20 -11.74 -50.81 40.44
C PHE A 20 -12.37 -49.98 39.30
N PHE A 21 -13.68 -49.73 39.34
CA PHE A 21 -14.35 -48.84 38.38
C PHE A 21 -13.98 -47.36 38.61
N LEU A 22 -13.91 -46.91 39.86
CA LEU A 22 -13.46 -45.55 40.22
C LEU A 22 -11.97 -45.32 39.90
N LEU A 23 -11.12 -46.33 40.06
CA LEU A 23 -9.71 -46.24 39.66
C LEU A 23 -9.53 -46.30 38.14
N GLY A 24 -10.38 -47.04 37.41
CA GLY A 24 -10.37 -47.10 35.94
C GLY A 24 -10.72 -45.76 35.26
N GLU A 25 -11.62 -44.97 35.85
CA GLU A 25 -11.95 -43.62 35.36
C GLU A 25 -10.89 -42.56 35.70
N ILE A 26 -10.07 -42.78 36.74
CA ILE A 26 -8.98 -41.85 37.11
C ILE A 26 -7.77 -41.95 36.14
N TYR A 27 -7.62 -43.06 35.40
CA TYR A 27 -6.53 -43.24 34.42
C TYR A 27 -6.86 -42.80 32.99
N SER A 28 -8.03 -42.19 32.77
CA SER A 28 -8.44 -41.68 31.44
C SER A 28 -8.67 -40.16 31.44
N LEU A 29 -7.89 -39.42 32.23
CA LEU A 29 -7.64 -38.01 31.90
C LEU A 29 -6.87 -37.98 30.56
N PRO A 30 -7.32 -37.23 29.55
CA PRO A 30 -6.52 -37.02 28.37
C PRO A 30 -5.19 -36.42 28.82
N ALA A 31 -4.09 -37.10 28.53
CA ALA A 31 -2.77 -36.49 28.68
C ALA A 31 -2.81 -35.21 27.84
N PHE A 32 -2.81 -34.04 28.49
CA PHE A 32 -2.62 -32.79 27.78
C PHE A 32 -1.28 -32.90 27.06
N ALA A 33 -1.33 -33.04 25.73
CA ALA A 33 -0.13 -33.09 24.93
C ALA A 33 0.68 -31.82 25.23
N GLN A 34 1.95 -31.99 25.59
CA GLN A 34 2.82 -30.85 25.83
C GLN A 34 2.93 -30.04 24.53
N LYS A 35 2.64 -28.74 24.60
CA LYS A 35 2.75 -27.84 23.44
C LYS A 35 4.19 -27.76 22.97
N ILE A 36 4.36 -27.65 21.65
CA ILE A 36 5.65 -27.37 21.01
C ILE A 36 5.97 -25.90 21.26
N LYS A 37 7.05 -25.65 22.01
CA LYS A 37 7.49 -24.30 22.37
C LYS A 37 8.40 -23.72 21.30
N ILE A 38 8.05 -22.55 20.79
CA ILE A 38 8.80 -21.81 19.78
C ILE A 38 9.36 -20.53 20.41
N ALA A 39 10.67 -20.35 20.37
CA ALA A 39 11.34 -19.12 20.78
C ALA A 39 11.74 -18.29 19.55
N CYS A 40 11.15 -17.11 19.40
CA CYS A 40 11.55 -16.13 18.40
C CYS A 40 12.61 -15.20 19.00
N ILE A 41 13.84 -15.31 18.53
CA ILE A 41 15.01 -14.57 19.00
C ILE A 41 15.40 -13.55 17.95
N GLY A 42 15.61 -12.29 18.33
CA GLY A 42 15.99 -11.28 17.36
C GLY A 42 16.18 -9.89 17.94
N ASN A 43 16.34 -8.95 17.02
CA ASN A 43 16.48 -7.53 17.34
C ASN A 43 15.10 -6.82 17.30
N SER A 44 15.09 -5.54 16.95
CA SER A 44 13.89 -4.70 16.81
C SER A 44 12.85 -5.28 15.86
N ILE A 45 13.25 -5.98 14.79
CA ILE A 45 12.31 -6.65 13.88
C ILE A 45 11.57 -7.78 14.59
N THR A 46 12.23 -8.48 15.52
CA THR A 46 11.55 -9.53 16.31
C THR A 46 10.78 -8.95 17.49
N GLU A 47 11.30 -7.90 18.12
CA GLU A 47 10.56 -7.19 19.17
C GLU A 47 9.24 -6.60 18.64
N GLY A 48 9.23 -6.16 17.37
CA GLY A 48 8.04 -5.69 16.67
C GLY A 48 8.02 -4.21 16.33
N VAL A 49 9.19 -3.55 16.25
CA VAL A 49 9.27 -2.14 15.81
C VAL A 49 8.64 -2.00 14.42
N GLY A 50 7.79 -0.99 14.21
CA GLY A 50 7.03 -0.80 12.98
C GLY A 50 5.62 -1.42 12.99
N ALA A 51 5.33 -2.31 13.93
CA ALA A 51 3.98 -2.84 14.12
C ALA A 51 3.08 -1.81 14.81
N SER A 52 1.79 -1.75 14.42
CA SER A 52 0.80 -0.87 15.04
C SER A 52 0.45 -1.26 16.48
N SER A 53 0.67 -2.53 16.85
CA SER A 53 0.41 -3.06 18.18
C SER A 53 1.25 -4.31 18.46
N GLY A 54 1.34 -4.72 19.72
CA GLY A 54 2.00 -5.99 20.10
C GLY A 54 1.38 -7.23 19.45
N SER A 55 0.12 -7.17 19.00
CA SER A 55 -0.55 -8.26 18.30
C SER A 55 -0.17 -8.36 16.81
N ALA A 56 0.39 -7.30 16.24
CA ALA A 56 0.79 -7.22 14.82
C ALA A 56 2.27 -7.57 14.57
N THR A 57 3.02 -7.96 15.61
CA THR A 57 4.40 -8.42 15.47
C THR A 57 4.46 -9.82 14.85
N TYR A 58 5.51 -10.18 14.10
CA TYR A 58 5.56 -11.52 13.49
C TYR A 58 5.47 -12.67 14.50
N PRO A 59 6.03 -12.61 15.73
CA PRO A 59 5.85 -13.70 16.70
C PRO A 59 4.39 -13.85 17.16
N SER A 60 3.66 -12.74 17.30
CA SER A 60 2.24 -12.76 17.65
C SER A 60 1.38 -13.29 16.49
N VAL A 61 1.69 -12.89 15.26
CA VAL A 61 1.03 -13.41 14.05
C VAL A 61 1.33 -14.91 13.88
N LEU A 62 2.59 -15.33 14.10
CA LEU A 62 2.99 -16.73 14.09
C LEU A 62 2.23 -17.57 15.13
N GLN A 63 2.01 -17.04 16.35
CA GLN A 63 1.18 -17.72 17.36
C GLN A 63 -0.27 -17.89 16.88
N ARG A 64 -0.83 -16.84 16.28
CA ARG A 64 -2.20 -16.86 15.74
C ARG A 64 -2.33 -17.94 14.66
N ASP A 65 -1.40 -17.95 13.72
CA ASP A 65 -1.47 -18.77 12.50
C ASP A 65 -1.17 -20.26 12.77
N LEU A 66 -0.27 -20.56 13.71
CA LEU A 66 -0.02 -21.94 14.15
C LEU A 66 -1.09 -22.49 15.10
N GLY A 67 -1.91 -21.61 15.68
CA GLY A 67 -2.91 -21.95 16.68
C GLY A 67 -2.33 -22.29 18.05
N THR A 68 -3.20 -22.28 19.07
CA THR A 68 -2.80 -22.45 20.48
C THR A 68 -2.88 -23.88 21.00
N GLU A 69 -3.45 -24.81 20.22
CA GLU A 69 -3.64 -26.19 20.66
C GLU A 69 -2.32 -26.96 20.72
N LYS A 70 -1.50 -26.83 19.68
CA LYS A 70 -0.23 -27.56 19.52
C LYS A 70 1.01 -26.71 19.79
N TYR A 71 0.93 -25.40 19.62
CA TYR A 71 2.09 -24.51 19.64
C TYR A 71 1.99 -23.41 20.71
N GLU A 72 3.13 -23.04 21.27
CA GLU A 72 3.31 -21.90 22.16
C GLU A 72 4.51 -21.07 21.69
N VAL A 73 4.25 -19.90 21.13
CA VAL A 73 5.25 -18.99 20.58
C VAL A 73 5.55 -17.89 21.60
N SER A 74 6.83 -17.65 21.87
CA SER A 74 7.31 -16.60 22.76
C SER A 74 8.27 -15.65 22.05
N ASN A 75 8.04 -14.36 22.23
CA ASN A 75 8.87 -13.29 21.67
C ASN A 75 10.02 -12.93 22.62
N PHE A 76 11.25 -13.21 22.18
CA PHE A 76 12.50 -12.83 22.85
C PHE A 76 13.28 -11.78 22.07
N GLY A 77 12.61 -11.02 21.20
CA GLY A 77 13.19 -9.87 20.52
C GLY A 77 13.66 -8.80 21.51
N ALA A 78 14.75 -8.13 21.16
CA ALA A 78 15.28 -6.99 21.91
C ALA A 78 15.80 -5.92 20.95
N SER A 79 15.18 -4.73 20.96
CA SER A 79 15.55 -3.64 20.06
C SER A 79 17.01 -3.19 20.22
N GLY A 80 17.62 -2.77 19.11
CA GLY A 80 19.02 -2.34 19.03
C GLY A 80 20.06 -3.46 19.18
N ARG A 81 19.66 -4.71 19.42
CA ARG A 81 20.67 -5.74 19.73
C ARG A 81 21.40 -6.27 18.52
N THR A 82 22.70 -6.47 18.69
CA THR A 82 23.63 -7.15 17.78
C THR A 82 23.80 -8.61 18.19
N LEU A 83 24.10 -9.47 17.23
CA LEU A 83 24.48 -10.85 17.45
C LEU A 83 25.89 -10.95 18.06
N MET A 84 26.82 -10.14 17.54
CA MET A 84 28.22 -10.16 17.97
C MET A 84 28.35 -9.73 19.43
N LYS A 85 29.24 -10.40 20.17
CA LYS A 85 29.48 -10.09 21.60
C LYS A 85 30.02 -8.69 21.82
N ASN A 86 30.80 -8.20 20.87
CA ASN A 86 31.42 -6.87 20.92
C ASN A 86 30.71 -5.84 20.04
N GLY A 87 29.49 -6.12 19.57
CA GLY A 87 28.73 -5.21 18.73
C GLY A 87 28.31 -3.95 19.47
N LYS A 88 28.24 -2.83 18.74
CA LYS A 88 27.98 -1.49 19.26
C LYS A 88 26.80 -0.80 18.59
N GLU A 89 26.18 0.11 19.32
CA GLU A 89 25.30 1.14 18.75
C GLU A 89 26.09 2.31 18.15
N PHE A 90 25.39 3.23 17.46
CA PHE A 90 26.01 4.39 16.80
C PHE A 90 26.77 5.31 17.74
N ASP A 91 26.35 5.41 19.00
CA ASP A 91 27.02 6.17 20.05
C ASP A 91 28.23 5.43 20.66
N GLY A 92 28.52 4.22 20.17
CA GLY A 92 29.61 3.37 20.63
C GLY A 92 29.28 2.53 21.86
N THR A 93 28.06 2.60 22.40
CA THR A 93 27.63 1.79 23.54
C THR A 93 27.50 0.31 23.16
N ALA A 94 27.73 -0.58 24.13
CA ALA A 94 27.61 -2.02 23.91
C ALA A 94 26.15 -2.41 23.59
N SER A 95 25.98 -3.21 22.55
CA SER A 95 24.66 -3.55 21.99
C SER A 95 24.41 -5.05 21.92
N SER A 96 25.28 -5.87 22.51
CA SER A 96 25.19 -7.32 22.37
C SER A 96 23.90 -7.91 22.94
N TYR A 97 23.32 -8.87 22.23
CA TYR A 97 22.18 -9.66 22.70
C TYR A 97 22.55 -10.62 23.85
N TRP A 98 23.81 -11.04 23.92
CA TRP A 98 24.32 -12.01 24.91
C TRP A 98 24.16 -11.56 26.35
N ASP A 99 24.28 -10.25 26.60
CA ASP A 99 24.18 -9.65 27.93
C ASP A 99 22.75 -9.22 28.27
N HIS A 100 21.78 -9.50 27.39
CA HIS A 100 20.40 -9.06 27.55
C HIS A 100 19.54 -10.12 28.26
N GLU A 101 18.61 -9.68 29.12
CA GLU A 101 17.71 -10.58 29.85
C GLU A 101 16.87 -11.50 28.94
N ARG A 102 16.59 -11.04 27.71
CA ARG A 102 15.82 -11.79 26.70
C ARG A 102 16.53 -13.07 26.29
N TYR A 103 17.87 -13.06 26.19
CA TYR A 103 18.66 -14.26 25.92
C TYR A 103 18.52 -15.28 27.05
N LEU A 104 18.70 -14.84 28.30
CA LEU A 104 18.59 -15.71 29.47
C LEU A 104 17.17 -16.29 29.62
N ASN A 105 16.14 -15.50 29.32
CA ASN A 105 14.75 -15.94 29.35
C ASN A 105 14.45 -16.94 28.22
N ALA A 106 15.03 -16.76 27.02
CA ALA A 106 14.90 -17.71 25.93
C ALA A 106 15.52 -19.08 26.27
N LEU A 107 16.68 -19.10 26.93
CA LEU A 107 17.30 -20.34 27.41
C LEU A 107 16.43 -21.03 28.48
N LYS A 108 15.93 -20.25 29.46
CA LYS A 108 15.03 -20.76 30.50
C LYS A 108 13.71 -21.29 29.97
N TYR A 109 13.22 -20.73 28.86
CA TYR A 109 11.99 -21.18 28.23
C TYR A 109 12.08 -22.64 27.73
N ASN A 110 13.31 -23.13 27.51
CA ASN A 110 13.61 -24.49 27.06
C ASN A 110 12.76 -24.90 25.84
N PRO A 111 12.85 -24.14 24.73
CA PRO A 111 12.01 -24.33 23.54
C PRO A 111 12.31 -25.63 22.80
N ASP A 112 11.34 -26.10 22.02
CA ASP A 112 11.48 -27.22 21.07
C ASP A 112 11.90 -26.73 19.67
N ILE A 113 11.61 -25.46 19.35
CA ILE A 113 12.02 -24.80 18.12
C ILE A 113 12.58 -23.42 18.46
N VAL A 114 13.72 -23.07 17.85
CA VAL A 114 14.32 -21.73 17.98
C VAL A 114 14.41 -21.10 16.59
N VAL A 115 13.93 -19.87 16.46
CA VAL A 115 14.06 -19.05 15.24
C VAL A 115 14.92 -17.84 15.58
N ILE A 116 16.10 -17.73 14.97
CA ILE A 116 17.06 -16.64 15.22
C ILE A 116 17.06 -15.68 14.03
N LYS A 117 16.56 -14.47 14.25
CA LYS A 117 16.59 -13.34 13.31
C LYS A 117 17.39 -12.17 13.91
N LEU A 118 18.69 -12.41 14.08
CA LEU A 118 19.70 -11.42 14.45
C LEU A 118 20.68 -11.20 13.28
N GLY A 119 21.38 -10.08 13.25
CA GLY A 119 22.34 -9.74 12.19
C GLY A 119 22.13 -8.34 11.61
N THR A 120 20.90 -7.85 11.49
CA THR A 120 20.66 -6.54 10.85
C THR A 120 21.41 -5.38 11.51
N ASN A 121 21.49 -5.34 12.85
CA ASN A 121 22.26 -4.32 13.56
C ASN A 121 23.77 -4.53 13.49
N ASP A 122 24.21 -5.77 13.28
CA ASP A 122 25.62 -6.12 13.10
C ASP A 122 26.16 -5.50 11.82
N ALA A 123 25.32 -5.39 10.78
CA ALA A 123 25.69 -4.74 9.51
C ALA A 123 25.94 -3.23 9.61
N LYS A 124 25.62 -2.56 10.73
CA LYS A 124 25.97 -1.14 10.93
C LYS A 124 27.46 -0.95 10.66
N LYS A 125 27.83 0.08 9.90
CA LYS A 125 29.24 0.33 9.52
C LYS A 125 30.23 0.28 10.70
N ILE A 126 29.87 0.85 11.85
CA ILE A 126 30.71 0.82 13.06
C ILE A 126 31.08 -0.60 13.51
N ASN A 127 30.22 -1.57 13.24
CA ASN A 127 30.45 -2.98 13.55
C ASN A 127 31.05 -3.71 12.35
N TRP A 128 30.39 -3.64 11.19
CA TRP A 128 30.76 -4.45 10.02
C TRP A 128 32.16 -4.13 9.50
N ASP A 129 32.57 -2.86 9.53
CA ASP A 129 33.89 -2.45 9.02
C ASP A 129 35.04 -2.79 9.98
N ASN A 130 34.73 -3.10 11.26
CA ASN A 130 35.74 -3.23 12.31
C ASN A 130 35.83 -4.61 12.94
N ILE A 131 34.73 -5.37 12.99
CA ILE A 131 34.66 -6.63 13.75
C ILE A 131 33.85 -7.74 13.06
N LYS A 132 33.52 -7.62 11.76
CA LYS A 132 32.70 -8.63 11.06
C LYS A 132 33.27 -10.04 11.13
N GLU A 133 34.59 -10.19 11.26
CA GLU A 133 35.26 -11.48 11.39
C GLU A 133 34.79 -12.28 12.63
N GLN A 134 34.20 -11.61 13.62
CA GLN A 134 33.62 -12.24 14.81
C GLN A 134 32.24 -12.85 14.55
N TYR A 135 31.53 -12.41 13.50
CA TYR A 135 30.12 -12.72 13.27
C TYR A 135 29.84 -14.22 13.20
N THR A 136 30.55 -14.96 12.35
CA THR A 136 30.35 -16.43 12.22
C THR A 136 30.61 -17.15 13.54
N GLY A 137 31.74 -16.86 14.21
CA GLY A 137 32.12 -17.55 15.44
C GLY A 137 31.13 -17.30 16.59
N ASP A 138 30.66 -16.06 16.74
CA ASP A 138 29.65 -15.74 17.74
C ASP A 138 28.28 -16.32 17.36
N TYR A 139 27.92 -16.40 16.08
CA TYR A 139 26.64 -17.00 15.68
C TYR A 139 26.64 -18.52 15.93
N VAL A 140 27.73 -19.20 15.60
CA VAL A 140 27.92 -20.62 15.93
C VAL A 140 27.80 -20.85 17.44
N ALA A 141 28.43 -19.98 18.25
CA ALA A 141 28.32 -20.06 19.71
C ALA A 141 26.87 -19.87 20.19
N LEU A 142 26.13 -18.92 19.61
CA LEU A 142 24.74 -18.66 19.97
C LEU A 142 23.84 -19.86 19.63
N VAL A 143 24.01 -20.44 18.44
CA VAL A 143 23.25 -21.64 18.05
C VAL A 143 23.56 -22.80 18.99
N ASN A 144 24.83 -23.01 19.32
CA ASN A 144 25.25 -24.12 20.18
C ASN A 144 24.71 -23.99 21.61
N SER A 145 24.57 -22.79 22.17
CA SER A 145 23.99 -22.62 23.51
C SER A 145 22.53 -23.12 23.58
N PHE A 146 21.75 -22.96 22.51
CA PHE A 146 20.41 -23.54 22.43
C PHE A 146 20.43 -25.06 22.19
N LYS A 147 21.42 -25.60 21.47
CA LYS A 147 21.57 -27.07 21.29
C LYS A 147 21.90 -27.81 22.58
N GLU A 148 22.51 -27.12 23.54
CA GLU A 148 22.84 -27.68 24.84
C GLU A 148 21.60 -27.89 25.73
N LEU A 149 20.49 -27.20 25.45
CA LEU A 149 19.24 -27.34 26.19
C LEU A 149 18.73 -28.79 26.24
N VAL A 150 17.92 -29.07 27.27
CA VAL A 150 17.37 -30.40 27.52
C VAL A 150 16.34 -30.78 26.45
N SER A 151 15.57 -29.81 25.95
CA SER A 151 14.59 -30.01 24.87
C SER A 151 15.20 -30.37 23.53
N LYS A 152 16.51 -30.12 23.32
CA LYS A 152 17.22 -30.34 22.04
C LYS A 152 16.47 -29.71 20.85
N PRO A 153 16.31 -28.37 20.85
CA PRO A 153 15.47 -27.70 19.87
C PRO A 153 15.95 -27.91 18.43
N LYS A 154 15.00 -27.89 17.49
CA LYS A 154 15.30 -27.64 16.08
C LYS A 154 15.58 -26.15 15.91
N ILE A 155 16.74 -25.81 15.34
CA ILE A 155 17.19 -24.41 15.25
C ILE A 155 17.14 -23.95 13.80
N TYR A 156 16.50 -22.80 13.62
CA TYR A 156 16.39 -22.07 12.38
C TYR A 156 17.12 -20.74 12.51
N ILE A 157 17.89 -20.38 11.50
CA ILE A 157 18.58 -19.09 11.40
C ILE A 157 18.08 -18.37 10.15
N CYS A 158 17.74 -17.10 10.28
CA CYS A 158 17.08 -16.36 9.20
C CYS A 158 18.07 -15.47 8.45
N TYR A 159 17.91 -15.39 7.13
CA TYR A 159 18.50 -14.28 6.38
C TYR A 159 17.93 -12.92 6.82
N PRO A 160 18.74 -11.85 6.73
CA PRO A 160 18.26 -10.49 6.97
C PRO A 160 17.20 -10.11 5.92
N LEU A 161 16.27 -9.21 6.29
CA LEU A 161 15.42 -8.59 5.26
C LEU A 161 16.27 -7.67 4.37
N PRO A 162 15.82 -7.35 3.13
CA PRO A 162 16.50 -6.36 2.32
C PRO A 162 16.54 -4.99 3.00
N LEU A 163 17.66 -4.28 2.83
CA LEU A 163 17.76 -2.86 3.16
C LEU A 163 17.30 -2.04 1.95
N PHE A 164 16.12 -1.42 2.05
CA PHE A 164 15.54 -0.74 0.88
C PHE A 164 16.13 0.66 0.67
N GLY A 165 16.37 1.00 -0.60
CA GLY A 165 16.76 2.33 -1.05
C GLY A 165 18.20 2.76 -0.73
N PRO A 166 18.75 3.75 -1.45
CA PRO A 166 20.10 4.24 -1.23
C PRO A 166 20.23 5.01 0.09
N GLY A 167 21.44 5.00 0.67
CA GLY A 167 21.75 5.80 1.87
C GLY A 167 21.05 5.30 3.14
N ASN A 168 20.70 4.01 3.18
CA ASN A 168 20.17 3.38 4.38
C ASN A 168 21.17 3.51 5.55
N TRP A 169 20.65 3.85 6.73
CA TRP A 169 21.47 4.22 7.89
C TRP A 169 22.16 3.02 8.55
N ILE A 170 21.78 1.77 8.22
CA ILE A 170 22.51 0.57 8.61
C ILE A 170 23.72 0.37 7.68
N ASN A 171 23.45 0.06 6.41
CA ASN A 171 24.45 -0.17 5.35
C ASN A 171 23.76 -0.27 3.98
N GLU A 172 24.53 -0.51 2.93
CA GLU A 172 23.98 -0.91 1.62
C GLU A 172 23.54 -2.37 1.64
N ASP A 173 22.47 -2.72 0.91
CA ASP A 173 21.91 -4.08 0.90
C ASP A 173 22.89 -5.15 0.43
N LYS A 174 23.85 -4.79 -0.42
CA LYS A 174 24.93 -5.69 -0.85
C LYS A 174 25.73 -6.30 0.30
N VAL A 175 25.79 -5.63 1.46
CA VAL A 175 26.44 -6.18 2.66
C VAL A 175 25.64 -7.38 3.20
N MET A 176 24.32 -7.31 3.11
CA MET A 176 23.45 -8.44 3.46
C MET A 176 23.66 -9.60 2.48
N THR A 177 23.65 -9.31 1.18
CA THR A 177 23.62 -10.34 0.13
C THR A 177 24.98 -10.95 -0.19
N GLU A 178 26.04 -10.15 -0.28
CA GLU A 178 27.36 -10.60 -0.74
C GLU A 178 28.27 -11.02 0.41
N GLU A 179 27.97 -10.61 1.65
CA GLU A 179 28.80 -10.92 2.82
C GLU A 179 28.03 -11.68 3.91
N MET A 180 26.95 -11.12 4.46
CA MET A 180 26.28 -11.71 5.62
C MET A 180 25.60 -13.04 5.31
N MET A 181 24.84 -13.15 4.22
CA MET A 181 24.15 -14.39 3.85
C MET A 181 25.12 -15.57 3.63
N PRO A 182 26.24 -15.43 2.90
CA PRO A 182 27.28 -16.46 2.85
C PRO A 182 27.86 -16.85 4.23
N MET A 183 28.00 -15.91 5.15
CA MET A 183 28.43 -16.22 6.52
C MET A 183 27.35 -16.98 7.30
N ILE A 184 26.07 -16.67 7.10
CA ILE A 184 24.94 -17.42 7.67
C ILE A 184 24.92 -18.86 7.12
N ASP A 185 25.17 -19.05 5.82
CA ASP A 185 25.31 -20.39 5.22
C ASP A 185 26.44 -21.18 5.88
N GLN A 186 27.58 -20.54 6.15
CA GLN A 186 28.68 -21.15 6.89
C GLN A 186 28.23 -21.59 8.29
N VAL A 187 27.53 -20.73 9.04
CA VAL A 187 26.99 -21.06 10.37
C VAL A 187 26.03 -22.25 10.30
N ALA A 188 25.12 -22.28 9.31
CA ALA A 188 24.21 -23.39 9.09
C ALA A 188 24.96 -24.70 8.86
N LYS A 189 26.00 -24.67 8.01
CA LYS A 189 26.84 -25.84 7.72
C LYS A 189 27.61 -26.34 8.94
N GLU A 190 28.18 -25.43 9.74
CA GLU A 190 28.98 -25.79 10.92
C GLU A 190 28.12 -26.31 12.07
N THR A 191 26.93 -25.74 12.25
CA THR A 191 26.06 -26.10 13.37
C THR A 191 25.06 -27.18 12.99
N GLY A 192 24.66 -27.31 11.73
CA GLY A 192 23.50 -28.09 11.30
C GLY A 192 22.16 -27.40 11.56
N ALA A 193 22.15 -26.06 11.76
CA ALA A 193 20.92 -25.28 11.75
C ALA A 193 20.32 -25.20 10.34
N THR A 194 19.02 -24.94 10.24
CA THR A 194 18.33 -24.75 8.95
C THR A 194 18.19 -23.26 8.64
N VAL A 195 18.55 -22.83 7.43
CA VAL A 195 18.35 -21.45 7.00
C VAL A 195 16.91 -21.21 6.58
N ILE A 196 16.30 -20.11 7.04
CA ILE A 196 15.05 -19.57 6.49
C ILE A 196 15.38 -18.34 5.65
N ASP A 197 15.09 -18.43 4.36
CA ASP A 197 15.21 -17.29 3.45
C ASP A 197 14.06 -16.30 3.67
N CYS A 198 14.35 -15.24 4.43
CA CYS A 198 13.45 -14.11 4.60
C CYS A 198 13.75 -12.95 3.64
N HIS A 199 14.80 -13.07 2.81
CA HIS A 199 15.32 -11.95 2.03
C HIS A 199 14.68 -11.89 0.65
N THR A 200 14.88 -12.94 -0.15
CA THR A 200 14.44 -12.98 -1.55
C THR A 200 12.93 -12.76 -1.71
N PRO A 201 12.04 -13.32 -0.85
CA PRO A 201 10.61 -13.02 -0.94
C PRO A 201 10.26 -11.53 -0.76
N PHE A 202 11.08 -10.77 -0.01
CA PHE A 202 10.90 -9.35 0.26
C PHE A 202 11.51 -8.44 -0.80
N GLU A 203 12.31 -8.95 -1.74
CA GLU A 203 12.92 -8.14 -2.80
C GLU A 203 11.86 -7.34 -3.57
N GLY A 204 12.14 -6.05 -3.77
CA GLY A 204 11.20 -5.10 -4.40
C GLY A 204 9.96 -4.75 -3.58
N LYS A 205 9.81 -5.26 -2.33
CA LYS A 205 8.65 -5.02 -1.46
C LYS A 205 8.92 -4.04 -0.33
N GLY A 206 9.66 -2.97 -0.62
CA GLY A 206 9.94 -1.91 0.37
C GLY A 206 8.67 -1.26 0.95
N TYR A 207 7.54 -1.32 0.23
CA TYR A 207 6.22 -0.89 0.71
C TYR A 207 5.65 -1.71 1.87
N LEU A 208 6.24 -2.88 2.17
CA LEU A 208 5.94 -3.67 3.37
C LEU A 208 6.75 -3.22 4.59
N THR A 209 7.49 -2.11 4.48
CA THR A 209 8.27 -1.51 5.57
C THR A 209 7.79 -0.10 5.88
N GLY A 210 8.02 0.36 7.12
CA GLY A 210 7.74 1.74 7.52
C GLY A 210 8.92 2.69 7.33
N ASP A 211 10.15 2.20 7.46
CA ASP A 211 11.38 3.01 7.47
C ASP A 211 12.51 2.38 6.62
N LYS A 212 12.13 1.54 5.64
CA LYS A 212 13.04 0.78 4.77
C LYS A 212 13.83 -0.34 5.46
N ILE A 213 13.53 -0.63 6.73
CA ILE A 213 14.17 -1.70 7.52
C ILE A 213 13.13 -2.52 8.27
N HIS A 214 12.29 -1.85 9.05
CA HIS A 214 11.29 -2.43 9.92
C HIS A 214 10.00 -2.70 9.14
N PRO A 215 9.50 -3.95 9.15
CA PRO A 215 8.20 -4.26 8.57
C PRO A 215 7.07 -3.44 9.19
N ASN A 216 6.10 -3.06 8.37
CA ASN A 216 4.78 -2.65 8.86
C ASN A 216 3.91 -3.89 9.13
N ASP A 217 2.64 -3.70 9.52
CA ASP A 217 1.74 -4.82 9.83
C ASP A 217 1.61 -5.84 8.69
N LYS A 218 1.50 -5.38 7.43
CA LYS A 218 1.46 -6.28 6.25
C LYS A 218 2.79 -7.02 6.08
N GLY A 219 3.91 -6.32 6.26
CA GLY A 219 5.23 -6.96 6.25
C GLY A 219 5.41 -8.00 7.35
N TYR A 220 4.86 -7.77 8.55
CA TYR A 220 4.92 -8.75 9.63
C TYR A 220 4.04 -9.98 9.40
N ILE A 221 2.88 -9.82 8.74
CA ILE A 221 2.08 -10.96 8.26
C ILE A 221 2.91 -11.80 7.28
N PHE A 222 3.54 -11.16 6.30
CA PHE A 222 4.33 -11.88 5.29
C PHE A 222 5.55 -12.58 5.90
N LEU A 223 6.26 -11.92 6.82
CA LEU A 223 7.39 -12.52 7.53
C LEU A 223 6.95 -13.72 8.39
N ALA A 224 5.82 -13.62 9.09
CA ALA A 224 5.29 -14.71 9.90
C ALA A 224 4.92 -15.93 9.04
N ASP A 225 4.30 -15.73 7.88
CA ASP A 225 3.95 -16.81 6.94
C ASP A 225 5.19 -17.58 6.44
N ILE A 226 6.24 -16.87 6.01
CA ILE A 226 7.52 -17.48 5.59
C ILE A 226 8.10 -18.35 6.70
N ILE A 227 8.11 -17.83 7.94
CA ILE A 227 8.65 -18.54 9.09
C ILE A 227 7.76 -19.75 9.44
N ALA A 228 6.44 -19.56 9.50
CA ALA A 228 5.47 -20.60 9.85
C ALA A 228 5.61 -21.81 8.91
N ARG A 229 5.62 -21.57 7.59
CA ARG A 229 5.75 -22.62 6.57
C ARG A 229 7.08 -23.34 6.64
N SER A 230 8.13 -22.67 7.11
CA SER A 230 9.47 -23.27 7.28
C SER A 230 9.61 -24.12 8.53
N ILE A 231 8.98 -23.70 9.64
CA ILE A 231 9.13 -24.39 10.94
C ILE A 231 8.05 -25.45 11.20
N ALA A 232 6.90 -25.32 10.54
CA ALA A 232 5.77 -26.21 10.68
C ALA A 232 5.07 -26.44 9.33
N PRO A 233 5.74 -27.07 8.35
CA PRO A 233 5.19 -27.29 7.00
C PRO A 233 3.93 -28.19 6.99
N GLU A 234 3.71 -28.97 8.06
CA GLU A 234 2.53 -29.83 8.23
C GLU A 234 1.38 -29.12 8.96
N ALA A 235 1.57 -27.87 9.41
CA ALA A 235 0.51 -27.10 10.04
C ALA A 235 -0.40 -26.51 8.96
N ASP A 236 -1.70 -26.46 9.26
CA ASP A 236 -2.69 -25.77 8.43
C ASP A 236 -2.56 -24.26 8.66
N ILE A 237 -1.63 -23.65 7.92
CA ILE A 237 -1.34 -22.22 7.99
C ILE A 237 -2.32 -21.48 7.07
N PRO A 238 -3.04 -20.46 7.57
CA PRO A 238 -3.94 -19.67 6.74
C PRO A 238 -3.26 -19.13 5.48
N ASP A 239 -4.02 -19.02 4.39
CA ASP A 239 -3.57 -18.31 3.20
C ASP A 239 -3.30 -16.84 3.52
N LEU A 240 -2.36 -16.24 2.79
CA LEU A 240 -2.07 -14.82 2.90
C LEU A 240 -3.30 -14.00 2.51
N PRO A 241 -3.55 -12.83 3.16
CA PRO A 241 -4.64 -11.96 2.77
C PRO A 241 -4.54 -11.55 1.29
N ASP A 242 -5.65 -11.58 0.56
CA ASP A 242 -5.69 -11.27 -0.87
C ASP A 242 -5.18 -9.86 -1.20
N ASP A 243 -5.30 -8.93 -0.24
CA ASP A 243 -4.88 -7.53 -0.38
C ASP A 243 -3.46 -7.25 0.12
N LEU A 244 -2.70 -8.27 0.50
CA LEU A 244 -1.39 -8.11 1.14
C LEU A 244 -0.42 -7.29 0.28
N PHE A 245 -0.43 -7.50 -1.04
CA PHE A 245 0.48 -6.85 -1.98
C PHE A 245 -0.18 -5.77 -2.84
N ILE A 246 -1.45 -5.45 -2.57
CA ILE A 246 -2.21 -4.45 -3.33
C ILE A 246 -1.83 -3.04 -2.87
N GLN A 247 -1.58 -2.17 -3.84
CA GLN A 247 -1.30 -0.75 -3.64
C GLN A 247 -2.06 0.09 -4.68
N ILE A 248 -3.37 0.23 -4.50
CA ILE A 248 -4.20 1.06 -5.38
C ILE A 248 -4.30 2.49 -4.85
N SER A 249 -4.11 3.46 -5.73
CA SER A 249 -4.50 4.86 -5.46
C SER A 249 -5.99 5.04 -5.74
N GLY A 250 -6.71 5.74 -4.87
CA GLY A 250 -8.13 6.06 -5.13
C GLY A 250 -8.34 7.14 -6.20
N TYR A 251 -7.28 7.78 -6.68
CA TYR A 251 -7.32 8.74 -7.77
C TYR A 251 -6.05 8.63 -8.62
N ASP A 252 -6.22 8.43 -9.93
CA ASP A 252 -5.15 8.50 -10.92
C ASP A 252 -5.64 9.10 -12.25
N LYS A 253 -4.71 9.37 -13.17
CA LYS A 253 -5.06 10.07 -14.43
C LYS A 253 -5.88 9.18 -15.38
N GLY A 254 -5.76 7.86 -15.29
CA GLY A 254 -6.54 6.89 -16.07
C GLY A 254 -8.04 6.98 -15.78
N ASP A 255 -8.42 7.26 -14.53
CA ASP A 255 -9.82 7.40 -14.10
C ASP A 255 -10.60 8.47 -14.86
N SER A 256 -9.88 9.52 -15.25
CA SER A 256 -10.39 10.69 -15.97
C SER A 256 -10.44 10.47 -17.49
N GLY A 257 -10.08 9.29 -17.97
CA GLY A 257 -10.06 8.95 -19.38
C GLY A 257 -11.38 9.23 -20.09
N VAL A 258 -11.32 9.94 -21.22
CA VAL A 258 -12.51 10.33 -22.01
C VAL A 258 -12.84 9.34 -23.11
N PHE A 259 -11.84 8.55 -23.53
CA PHE A 259 -12.00 7.49 -24.51
C PHE A 259 -11.01 6.37 -24.22
N MET A 260 -11.47 5.12 -24.32
CA MET A 260 -10.66 3.94 -24.06
C MET A 260 -10.85 2.95 -25.21
N GLU A 261 -9.76 2.35 -25.67
CA GLU A 261 -9.77 1.37 -26.76
C GLU A 261 -8.71 0.30 -26.54
N SER A 262 -8.86 -0.82 -27.24
CA SER A 262 -7.88 -1.90 -27.23
C SER A 262 -7.64 -2.45 -28.64
N SER A 263 -6.53 -3.17 -28.80
CA SER A 263 -6.26 -3.95 -30.01
C SER A 263 -7.18 -5.15 -30.21
N LEU A 264 -7.97 -5.51 -29.19
CA LEU A 264 -8.79 -6.72 -29.14
C LEU A 264 -10.27 -6.34 -29.24
N ALA A 265 -10.87 -6.60 -30.41
CA ALA A 265 -12.24 -6.17 -30.69
C ALA A 265 -13.26 -6.78 -29.70
N GLY A 266 -14.12 -5.94 -29.14
CA GLY A 266 -15.21 -6.36 -28.25
C GLY A 266 -14.82 -6.69 -26.81
N LEU A 267 -13.54 -6.53 -26.45
CA LEU A 267 -13.06 -6.75 -25.09
C LEU A 267 -13.50 -5.61 -24.15
N ASN A 268 -14.09 -5.96 -23.01
CA ASN A 268 -14.39 -5.00 -21.95
C ASN A 268 -13.10 -4.69 -21.16
N ILE A 269 -12.57 -3.48 -21.31
CA ILE A 269 -11.33 -3.02 -20.66
C ILE A 269 -11.58 -2.07 -19.49
N ALA A 270 -12.85 -1.89 -19.08
CA ALA A 270 -13.20 -1.07 -17.93
C ALA A 270 -12.48 -1.47 -16.62
N PRO A 271 -12.23 -2.76 -16.32
CA PRO A 271 -11.51 -3.16 -15.11
C PRO A 271 -10.14 -2.52 -14.94
N LEU A 272 -9.46 -2.14 -16.03
CA LEU A 272 -8.13 -1.54 -15.93
C LEU A 272 -8.11 -0.14 -15.29
N TRP A 273 -9.27 0.48 -15.05
CA TRP A 273 -9.42 1.90 -14.75
C TRP A 273 -10.52 2.19 -13.72
N ASP A 274 -10.84 1.22 -12.86
CA ASP A 274 -11.93 1.35 -11.88
C ASP A 274 -11.47 1.42 -10.43
N ASN A 275 -10.16 1.33 -10.19
CA ASN A 275 -9.52 1.33 -8.88
C ASN A 275 -10.03 0.22 -7.95
N ASP A 276 -10.44 -0.91 -8.52
CA ASP A 276 -10.85 -2.10 -7.81
C ASP A 276 -10.06 -3.32 -8.31
N ALA A 277 -9.03 -3.70 -7.55
CA ALA A 277 -8.22 -4.89 -7.81
C ALA A 277 -9.01 -6.22 -7.85
N LYS A 278 -10.29 -6.23 -7.45
CA LYS A 278 -11.15 -7.40 -7.55
C LYS A 278 -11.81 -7.53 -8.92
N THR A 279 -11.88 -6.46 -9.70
CA THR A 279 -12.28 -6.54 -11.10
C THR A 279 -11.03 -6.85 -11.92
N ILE A 280 -11.12 -7.84 -12.80
CA ILE A 280 -9.97 -8.33 -13.55
C ILE A 280 -10.31 -8.34 -15.02
N LEU A 281 -9.48 -7.66 -15.81
CA LEU A 281 -9.41 -7.89 -17.24
C LEU A 281 -8.72 -9.24 -17.47
N GLU A 282 -9.42 -10.23 -18.00
CA GLU A 282 -8.82 -11.45 -18.52
C GLU A 282 -9.10 -11.60 -20.03
N THR A 283 -8.06 -11.86 -20.81
CA THR A 283 -8.18 -12.07 -22.27
C THR A 283 -7.24 -13.15 -22.76
N ASP A 284 -7.60 -13.77 -23.88
CA ASP A 284 -6.71 -14.66 -24.61
C ASP A 284 -5.52 -13.88 -25.20
N PHE A 285 -4.33 -14.42 -25.04
CA PHE A 285 -3.07 -13.95 -25.62
C PHE A 285 -2.44 -15.04 -26.52
N SER A 286 -3.12 -16.17 -26.73
CA SER A 286 -2.64 -17.27 -27.56
C SER A 286 -2.34 -16.80 -29.00
N GLY A 287 -1.14 -17.10 -29.49
CA GLY A 287 -0.69 -16.70 -30.83
C GLY A 287 -0.49 -15.18 -31.02
N GLN A 288 -0.69 -14.35 -30.00
CA GLN A 288 -0.41 -12.92 -30.04
C GLN A 288 1.07 -12.65 -29.77
N THR A 289 1.66 -11.74 -30.54
CA THR A 289 2.99 -11.18 -30.23
C THR A 289 2.90 -9.91 -29.40
N GLU A 290 1.75 -9.26 -29.43
CA GLU A 290 1.42 -8.10 -28.61
C GLU A 290 -0.10 -7.91 -28.50
N CYS A 291 -0.56 -7.28 -27.42
CA CYS A 291 -1.86 -6.62 -27.36
C CYS A 291 -1.70 -5.27 -26.67
N TRP A 292 -2.65 -4.37 -26.84
CA TRP A 292 -2.57 -3.06 -26.20
C TRP A 292 -3.92 -2.51 -25.74
N PHE A 293 -3.86 -1.69 -24.70
CA PHE A 293 -4.97 -0.96 -24.10
C PHE A 293 -4.58 0.51 -23.99
N SER A 294 -5.45 1.43 -24.40
CA SER A 294 -5.14 2.85 -24.35
C SER A 294 -6.27 3.69 -23.81
N VAL A 295 -5.89 4.84 -23.26
CA VAL A 295 -6.77 5.86 -22.71
C VAL A 295 -6.40 7.22 -23.30
N GLU A 296 -7.40 7.99 -23.70
CA GLU A 296 -7.29 9.42 -23.99
C GLU A 296 -7.56 10.20 -22.70
N LEU A 297 -6.63 11.07 -22.32
CA LEU A 297 -6.79 11.98 -21.19
C LEU A 297 -7.50 13.27 -21.63
N PRO A 298 -8.29 13.90 -20.75
CA PRO A 298 -8.97 15.16 -21.04
C PRO A 298 -7.99 16.33 -21.14
N ARG A 299 -6.84 16.23 -20.46
CA ARG A 299 -5.74 17.19 -20.47
C ARG A 299 -4.44 16.45 -20.76
N SER A 300 -3.55 17.08 -21.53
CA SER A 300 -2.23 16.53 -21.79
C SER A 300 -1.46 16.42 -20.48
N ALA A 301 -0.94 15.23 -20.16
CA ALA A 301 -0.24 14.96 -18.93
C ALA A 301 1.16 14.42 -19.19
N GLY A 302 2.14 14.86 -18.40
CA GLY A 302 3.44 14.23 -18.29
C GLY A 302 3.40 13.22 -17.15
N LEU A 303 3.79 11.97 -17.41
CA LEU A 303 3.83 10.93 -16.38
C LEU A 303 5.18 10.91 -15.68
N LYS A 304 5.14 10.56 -14.39
CA LYS A 304 6.33 10.24 -13.57
C LYS A 304 6.26 8.86 -12.94
N ALA A 305 5.08 8.25 -12.90
CA ALA A 305 4.94 6.86 -12.55
C ALA A 305 3.71 6.24 -13.22
N TYR A 306 3.64 4.93 -13.18
CA TYR A 306 2.42 4.17 -13.42
C TYR A 306 2.46 2.92 -12.54
N ALA A 307 1.31 2.29 -12.33
CA ALA A 307 1.24 1.00 -11.66
C ALA A 307 0.47 -0.02 -12.48
N ILE A 308 0.85 -1.28 -12.33
CA ILE A 308 0.10 -2.42 -12.83
C ILE A 308 -0.20 -3.32 -11.63
N THR A 309 -1.45 -3.76 -11.51
CA THR A 309 -1.84 -4.80 -10.56
C THR A 309 -2.12 -6.09 -11.30
N SER A 310 -1.43 -7.17 -10.94
CA SER A 310 -1.69 -8.51 -11.48
C SER A 310 -3.06 -9.04 -11.01
N GLY A 311 -3.63 -9.99 -11.75
CA GLY A 311 -4.79 -10.74 -11.27
C GLY A 311 -4.42 -11.82 -10.24
N GLU A 312 -5.42 -12.64 -9.88
CA GLU A 312 -5.29 -13.74 -8.90
C GLU A 312 -4.32 -14.85 -9.32
N ASP A 313 -4.02 -14.98 -10.62
CA ASP A 313 -3.09 -15.97 -11.16
C ASP A 313 -1.85 -15.29 -11.75
N ALA A 314 -0.74 -15.37 -11.01
CA ALA A 314 0.55 -14.79 -11.39
C ALA A 314 1.10 -15.32 -12.73
N SER A 315 0.65 -16.50 -13.20
CA SER A 315 1.05 -17.02 -14.52
C SER A 315 0.44 -16.24 -15.68
N LYS A 316 -0.65 -15.51 -15.43
CA LYS A 316 -1.35 -14.65 -16.40
C LYS A 316 -0.89 -13.19 -16.37
N ALA A 317 0.01 -12.81 -15.45
CA ALA A 317 0.49 -11.43 -15.36
C ALA A 317 1.36 -11.04 -16.57
N PRO A 318 1.37 -9.75 -16.97
CA PRO A 318 2.31 -9.26 -17.97
C PRO A 318 3.73 -9.29 -17.41
N VAL A 319 4.69 -9.76 -18.21
CA VAL A 319 6.13 -9.78 -17.82
C VAL A 319 6.99 -8.85 -18.65
N SER A 320 6.51 -8.45 -19.83
CA SER A 320 7.18 -7.45 -20.68
C SER A 320 6.16 -6.57 -21.38
N TRP A 321 6.39 -5.25 -21.36
CA TRP A 321 5.51 -4.28 -22.00
C TRP A 321 6.24 -2.98 -22.37
N ARG A 322 5.56 -2.13 -23.14
CA ARG A 322 5.90 -0.72 -23.30
C ARG A 322 4.75 0.14 -22.83
N LEU A 323 5.06 1.19 -22.09
CA LEU A 323 4.17 2.33 -21.94
C LEU A 323 4.48 3.31 -23.08
N GLU A 324 3.45 3.71 -23.81
CA GLU A 324 3.59 4.61 -24.96
C GLU A 324 2.67 5.82 -24.83
N GLY A 325 3.11 6.95 -25.37
CA GLY A 325 2.38 8.21 -25.36
C GLY A 325 2.26 8.82 -26.75
N ARG A 326 1.17 9.56 -27.00
CA ARG A 326 0.93 10.26 -28.27
C ARG A 326 0.17 11.57 -28.04
N THR A 327 0.45 12.60 -28.85
CA THR A 327 -0.33 13.84 -28.85
C THR A 327 -1.50 13.74 -29.85
N LYS A 328 -2.56 14.53 -29.70
CA LYS A 328 -3.69 14.61 -30.65
C LYS A 328 -3.24 14.99 -32.07
N THR A 329 -2.16 15.75 -32.18
CA THR A 329 -1.62 16.24 -33.44
C THR A 329 -0.65 15.26 -34.11
N SER A 330 -0.26 14.17 -33.45
CA SER A 330 0.69 13.19 -33.99
C SER A 330 0.01 11.84 -34.21
N ALA A 331 0.31 11.19 -35.33
CA ALA A 331 -0.08 9.80 -35.54
C ALA A 331 0.85 8.81 -34.83
N SER A 332 2.06 9.23 -34.45
CA SER A 332 3.12 8.34 -33.97
C SER A 332 3.15 8.21 -32.46
N TRP A 333 3.06 6.98 -31.98
CA TRP A 333 3.31 6.62 -30.59
C TRP A 333 4.80 6.71 -30.25
N ARG A 334 5.12 7.22 -29.06
CA ARG A 334 6.47 7.36 -28.52
C ARG A 334 6.58 6.53 -27.24
N THR A 335 7.70 5.86 -27.02
CA THR A 335 7.93 5.10 -25.78
C THR A 335 8.12 6.07 -24.61
N VAL A 336 7.32 5.87 -23.56
CA VAL A 336 7.38 6.57 -22.27
C VAL A 336 8.21 5.75 -21.28
N ASP A 337 8.01 4.43 -21.28
CA ASP A 337 8.77 3.45 -20.49
C ASP A 337 8.77 2.06 -21.15
N ARG A 338 9.71 1.19 -20.76
CA ARG A 338 9.79 -0.21 -21.16
C ARG A 338 10.19 -1.08 -19.98
N GLN A 339 9.48 -2.19 -19.80
CA GLN A 339 9.79 -3.21 -18.81
C GLN A 339 9.92 -4.59 -19.47
N THR A 340 10.81 -5.41 -18.91
CA THR A 340 11.09 -6.77 -19.36
C THR A 340 11.39 -7.66 -18.17
N ASP A 341 10.90 -8.90 -18.24
CA ASP A 341 11.14 -9.96 -17.23
C ASP A 341 10.71 -9.56 -15.81
N ILE A 342 9.62 -8.78 -15.71
CA ILE A 342 9.03 -8.42 -14.42
C ILE A 342 8.18 -9.59 -13.92
N ILE A 343 8.41 -10.00 -12.67
CA ILE A 343 7.68 -11.09 -12.02
C ILE A 343 6.73 -10.49 -10.99
N PHE A 344 5.45 -10.85 -11.07
CA PHE A 344 4.42 -10.49 -10.10
C PHE A 344 4.07 -11.69 -9.21
N ALA A 345 3.76 -11.44 -7.95
CA ALA A 345 2.90 -12.33 -7.17
C ALA A 345 1.43 -12.18 -7.62
N ALA A 346 0.54 -13.06 -7.13
CA ALA A 346 -0.90 -12.88 -7.29
C ALA A 346 -1.34 -11.60 -6.55
N ASN A 347 -2.25 -10.83 -7.16
CA ASN A 347 -2.79 -9.59 -6.60
C ASN A 347 -1.70 -8.60 -6.13
N GLU A 348 -0.59 -8.51 -6.87
CA GLU A 348 0.50 -7.60 -6.55
C GLU A 348 0.42 -6.34 -7.40
N THR A 349 0.43 -5.20 -6.74
CA THR A 349 0.64 -3.92 -7.43
C THR A 349 2.12 -3.57 -7.44
N LYS A 350 2.67 -3.37 -8.63
CA LYS A 350 4.01 -2.78 -8.81
C LYS A 350 3.89 -1.38 -9.39
N VAL A 351 4.64 -0.46 -8.79
CA VAL A 351 4.77 0.92 -9.24
C VAL A 351 6.10 1.08 -9.99
N PHE A 352 6.06 1.77 -11.12
CA PHE A 352 7.21 2.03 -11.98
C PHE A 352 7.37 3.55 -12.13
N ASP A 353 8.49 4.12 -11.67
CA ASP A 353 8.69 5.57 -11.58
C ASP A 353 10.04 6.06 -12.14
N GLU A 354 11.14 5.36 -11.86
CA GLU A 354 12.51 5.84 -12.12
C GLU A 354 12.81 6.25 -13.57
N LYS A 355 12.28 5.50 -14.54
CA LYS A 355 12.60 5.64 -15.98
C LYS A 355 11.50 6.33 -16.79
N VAL A 356 10.42 6.76 -16.13
CA VAL A 356 9.24 7.31 -16.81
C VAL A 356 9.56 8.71 -17.34
N SER A 357 9.44 8.87 -18.67
CA SER A 357 9.64 10.16 -19.33
C SER A 357 8.48 11.12 -19.05
N PHE A 358 8.82 12.33 -18.60
CA PHE A 358 7.85 13.40 -18.31
C PHE A 358 7.36 14.15 -19.56
N THR A 359 7.44 13.53 -20.74
CA THR A 359 6.94 14.17 -21.96
C THR A 359 5.41 14.19 -21.92
N PRO A 360 4.75 15.36 -22.07
CA PRO A 360 3.30 15.43 -22.03
C PRO A 360 2.65 14.79 -23.26
N TYR A 361 1.64 13.95 -23.03
CA TYR A 361 0.84 13.30 -24.07
C TYR A 361 -0.64 13.38 -23.77
N ASP A 362 -1.46 13.27 -24.81
CA ASP A 362 -2.93 13.23 -24.71
C ASP A 362 -3.44 11.79 -24.61
N TYR A 363 -2.70 10.84 -25.17
CA TYR A 363 -3.03 9.42 -25.13
C TYR A 363 -1.91 8.64 -24.47
N PHE A 364 -2.28 7.66 -23.65
CA PHE A 364 -1.37 6.67 -23.11
C PHE A 364 -1.82 5.27 -23.48
N ARG A 365 -0.86 4.38 -23.72
CA ARG A 365 -1.10 3.00 -24.12
C ARG A 365 -0.18 2.04 -23.40
N LEU A 366 -0.76 1.05 -22.71
CA LEU A 366 -0.06 -0.13 -22.25
C LEU A 366 -0.03 -1.15 -23.37
N LYS A 367 1.16 -1.41 -23.92
CA LYS A 367 1.39 -2.43 -24.94
C LYS A 367 2.09 -3.64 -24.31
N VAL A 368 1.34 -4.71 -24.05
CA VAL A 368 1.85 -5.96 -23.49
C VAL A 368 2.51 -6.77 -24.61
N LEU A 369 3.74 -7.20 -24.37
CA LEU A 369 4.58 -7.93 -25.33
C LEU A 369 4.80 -9.39 -24.94
N LYS A 370 4.65 -9.72 -23.65
CA LYS A 370 4.83 -11.07 -23.13
C LYS A 370 4.04 -11.26 -21.84
N VAL A 371 3.42 -12.43 -21.72
CA VAL A 371 2.75 -12.94 -20.53
C VAL A 371 3.65 -13.98 -19.87
N ASN A 372 3.55 -14.14 -18.55
CA ASN A 372 4.48 -14.95 -17.76
C ASN A 372 4.57 -16.42 -18.20
N GLY A 373 3.52 -17.20 -17.92
CA GLY A 373 3.50 -18.65 -18.13
C GLY A 373 2.18 -19.20 -18.66
N SER A 374 1.24 -18.32 -18.98
CA SER A 374 -0.08 -18.65 -19.50
C SER A 374 -0.29 -18.08 -20.90
N ASP A 375 -1.17 -18.70 -21.67
CA ASP A 375 -1.69 -18.16 -22.93
C ASP A 375 -2.78 -17.10 -22.69
N ARG A 376 -3.12 -16.77 -21.44
CA ARG A 376 -4.07 -15.71 -21.08
C ARG A 376 -3.38 -14.59 -20.32
N LEU A 377 -3.74 -13.35 -20.63
CA LEU A 377 -3.35 -12.17 -19.90
C LEU A 377 -4.42 -11.82 -18.87
N ALA A 378 -4.01 -11.56 -17.62
CA ALA A 378 -4.85 -11.01 -16.56
C ALA A 378 -4.19 -9.77 -15.93
N ILE A 379 -4.93 -8.67 -15.89
CA ILE A 379 -4.55 -7.42 -15.23
C ILE A 379 -5.76 -6.92 -14.45
N ALA A 380 -5.57 -6.65 -13.17
CA ALA A 380 -6.60 -6.08 -12.34
C ALA A 380 -6.67 -4.56 -12.52
N GLU A 381 -5.52 -3.87 -12.51
CA GLU A 381 -5.49 -2.40 -12.62
C GLU A 381 -4.33 -1.89 -13.45
N PHE A 382 -4.54 -0.73 -14.08
CA PHE A 382 -3.50 0.05 -14.74
C PHE A 382 -3.64 1.56 -14.44
N GLN A 383 -2.85 2.03 -13.48
CA GLN A 383 -2.95 3.39 -12.97
C GLN A 383 -1.88 4.31 -13.54
N LEU A 384 -2.23 5.56 -13.86
CA LEU A 384 -1.32 6.56 -14.45
C LEU A 384 -1.06 7.71 -13.48
N PHE A 385 0.21 8.00 -13.19
CA PHE A 385 0.60 9.03 -12.22
C PHE A 385 1.47 10.12 -12.85
N GLY A 386 1.06 11.37 -12.69
CA GLY A 386 1.75 12.52 -13.27
C GLY A 386 1.00 13.83 -13.04
N CYS A 387 1.30 14.84 -13.87
CA CYS A 387 0.60 16.13 -13.82
C CYS A 387 0.33 16.71 -15.20
N ASP A 388 -0.63 17.63 -15.26
CA ASP A 388 -1.12 18.22 -16.51
C ASP A 388 -0.23 19.37 -16.99
N LYS A 389 -0.35 19.71 -18.28
CA LYS A 389 0.26 20.90 -18.88
C LYS A 389 -0.81 21.77 -19.58
N PRO A 390 -0.87 23.10 -19.32
CA PRO A 390 -0.05 23.89 -18.39
C PRO A 390 -0.60 23.89 -16.95
N LEU A 391 0.31 23.93 -15.97
CA LEU A 391 0.00 24.14 -14.55
C LEU A 391 -0.59 25.54 -14.23
N ARG A 392 -0.73 26.40 -15.25
CA ARG A 392 -1.07 27.84 -15.18
C ARG A 392 -2.57 28.17 -15.30
N SER A 393 -3.42 27.20 -15.00
CA SER A 393 -4.89 27.38 -14.95
C SER A 393 -5.41 27.47 -13.51
N SER A 394 -4.51 27.56 -12.53
CA SER A 394 -4.85 27.70 -11.12
C SER A 394 -5.18 29.15 -10.79
N LEU A 395 -6.17 29.37 -9.93
CA LEU A 395 -6.43 30.65 -9.26
C LEU A 395 -5.21 31.16 -8.48
N MET A 396 -4.28 30.25 -8.14
CA MET A 396 -3.07 30.55 -7.40
C MET A 396 -1.87 30.92 -8.29
N ASP A 397 -2.03 31.00 -9.61
CA ASP A 397 -0.94 31.39 -10.53
C ASP A 397 -0.28 32.72 -10.08
N PRO A 398 1.06 32.84 -10.15
CA PRO A 398 1.76 34.06 -9.75
C PRO A 398 1.25 35.34 -10.44
N GLU A 399 0.71 35.21 -11.66
CA GLU A 399 0.14 36.32 -12.42
C GLU A 399 -1.14 36.90 -11.78
N ASN A 400 -1.83 36.14 -10.94
CA ASN A 400 -3.08 36.56 -10.28
C ASN A 400 -2.85 37.43 -9.03
N ALA A 401 -1.60 37.64 -8.59
CA ALA A 401 -1.25 38.51 -7.46
C ALA A 401 -1.93 38.16 -6.12
N GLY A 402 -2.20 36.88 -5.85
CA GLY A 402 -2.61 36.40 -4.53
C GLY A 402 -1.46 36.39 -3.52
N MET A 403 -1.77 36.21 -2.23
CA MET A 403 -0.79 36.23 -1.15
C MET A 403 -0.78 34.90 -0.39
N MET A 404 0.40 34.27 -0.31
CA MET A 404 0.60 33.02 0.42
C MET A 404 1.33 33.23 1.74
N SER A 405 0.94 32.44 2.74
CA SER A 405 1.60 32.35 4.04
C SER A 405 1.49 30.93 4.60
N ALA A 406 2.39 30.55 5.51
CA ALA A 406 2.35 29.25 6.16
C ALA A 406 2.72 29.38 7.65
N GLN A 407 2.27 28.44 8.47
CA GLN A 407 2.57 28.40 9.91
C GLN A 407 4.08 28.33 10.20
N PHE A 408 4.77 27.47 9.44
CA PHE A 408 6.20 27.25 9.53
C PHE A 408 6.83 27.53 8.16
N ASN A 409 8.05 28.03 8.16
CA ASN A 409 8.83 28.26 6.95
C ASN A 409 10.33 28.19 7.28
N THR A 410 10.79 27.00 7.66
CA THR A 410 12.13 26.84 8.26
C THR A 410 13.26 26.67 7.24
N LEU A 411 12.94 26.43 5.96
CA LEU A 411 13.92 26.21 4.89
C LEU A 411 13.74 27.27 3.78
N PRO A 412 14.52 28.37 3.79
CA PRO A 412 14.30 29.50 2.88
C PRO A 412 14.37 29.17 1.38
N HIS A 413 15.19 28.19 0.97
CA HIS A 413 15.32 27.76 -0.43
C HIS A 413 14.18 26.85 -0.91
N GLU A 414 13.41 26.30 0.02
CA GLU A 414 12.24 25.44 -0.21
C GLU A 414 11.04 26.05 0.51
N GLY A 415 10.87 27.38 0.41
CA GLY A 415 9.84 28.12 1.12
C GLY A 415 8.45 27.99 0.51
N TYR A 416 7.42 28.45 1.23
CA TYR A 416 6.02 28.28 0.82
C TYR A 416 5.70 28.92 -0.55
N GLY A 417 6.50 29.89 -1.02
CA GLY A 417 6.34 30.49 -2.35
C GLY A 417 6.43 29.49 -3.50
N ASN A 418 7.09 28.36 -3.30
CA ASN A 418 7.20 27.30 -4.29
C ASN A 418 5.87 26.55 -4.52
N LEU A 419 4.90 26.63 -3.61
CA LEU A 419 3.60 25.92 -3.73
C LEU A 419 2.70 26.45 -4.84
N SER A 420 3.04 27.57 -5.46
CA SER A 420 2.19 28.19 -6.47
C SER A 420 3.02 28.85 -7.57
N ASP A 421 4.24 28.39 -7.82
CA ASP A 421 5.13 28.98 -8.83
C ASP A 421 4.95 28.38 -10.23
N GLY A 422 4.15 27.31 -10.34
CA GLY A 422 3.86 26.60 -11.58
C GLY A 422 5.03 25.75 -12.07
N ASN A 423 5.95 25.38 -11.18
CA ASN A 423 7.13 24.58 -11.46
C ASN A 423 7.26 23.43 -10.46
N ILE A 424 6.76 22.26 -10.84
CA ILE A 424 6.85 21.01 -10.05
C ILE A 424 8.27 20.59 -9.63
N ASN A 425 9.33 21.18 -10.18
CA ASN A 425 10.70 20.88 -9.76
C ASN A 425 11.14 21.68 -8.52
N THR A 426 10.36 22.68 -8.10
CA THR A 426 10.51 23.33 -6.80
C THR A 426 9.55 22.67 -5.80
N LYS A 427 9.79 22.88 -4.51
CA LYS A 427 8.92 22.38 -3.45
C LYS A 427 8.92 23.31 -2.26
N PHE A 428 7.83 23.31 -1.52
CA PHE A 428 7.83 23.76 -0.14
C PHE A 428 8.23 22.59 0.76
N CYS A 429 9.19 22.81 1.64
CA CYS A 429 9.62 21.86 2.66
C CYS A 429 9.86 22.61 3.97
N THR A 430 9.33 22.11 5.09
CA THR A 430 9.52 22.76 6.39
C THR A 430 9.46 21.76 7.53
N ALA A 431 10.14 22.08 8.63
CA ALA A 431 10.00 21.37 9.88
C ALA A 431 8.70 21.75 10.59
N ILE A 432 7.98 20.77 11.11
CA ILE A 432 6.83 20.91 12.01
C ILE A 432 7.36 20.76 13.43
N SER A 433 7.67 21.88 14.06
CA SER A 433 8.30 21.91 15.39
C SER A 433 7.34 21.59 16.54
N GLU A 434 6.03 21.75 16.33
CA GLU A 434 5.01 21.54 17.34
C GLU A 434 3.63 21.22 16.72
N GLY A 435 2.77 20.54 17.49
CA GLY A 435 1.34 20.41 17.17
C GLY A 435 0.95 19.38 16.10
N ASN A 436 1.90 18.59 15.58
CA ASN A 436 1.70 17.50 14.59
C ASN A 436 0.84 17.91 13.39
N SER A 437 0.90 19.19 13.01
CA SER A 437 0.07 19.79 11.97
C SER A 437 0.72 21.04 11.40
N ILE A 438 0.34 21.41 10.18
CA ILE A 438 0.75 22.65 9.53
C ILE A 438 -0.43 23.24 8.76
N TRP A 439 -0.65 24.54 8.91
CA TRP A 439 -1.52 25.27 8.01
C TRP A 439 -0.74 26.07 6.96
N ILE A 440 -1.27 26.07 5.75
CA ILE A 440 -0.85 26.91 4.63
C ILE A 440 -2.08 27.71 4.20
N ARG A 441 -1.92 29.02 4.03
CA ARG A 441 -2.99 29.95 3.68
C ARG A 441 -2.68 30.63 2.36
N TYR A 442 -3.70 30.73 1.51
CA TYR A 442 -3.67 31.54 0.30
C TYR A 442 -4.83 32.53 0.30
N ASP A 443 -4.54 33.81 0.10
CA ASP A 443 -5.51 34.89 -0.05
C ASP A 443 -5.59 35.30 -1.52
N LEU A 444 -6.74 35.08 -2.15
CA LEU A 444 -7.01 35.55 -3.50
C LEU A 444 -7.22 37.06 -3.52
N PRO A 445 -6.91 37.72 -4.66
CA PRO A 445 -7.17 39.15 -4.82
C PRO A 445 -8.68 39.47 -4.73
N LYS A 446 -9.52 38.54 -5.19
CA LYS A 446 -10.99 38.63 -5.22
C LYS A 446 -11.60 37.36 -4.63
N ALA A 447 -12.76 37.48 -3.99
CA ALA A 447 -13.53 36.31 -3.59
C ALA A 447 -14.04 35.56 -4.83
N VAL A 448 -13.94 34.23 -4.81
CA VAL A 448 -14.39 33.36 -5.90
C VAL A 448 -15.02 32.09 -5.34
N LYS A 449 -15.88 31.46 -6.15
CA LYS A 449 -16.42 30.14 -5.85
C LYS A 449 -15.43 29.09 -6.36
N VAL A 450 -14.76 28.39 -5.44
CA VAL A 450 -13.87 27.28 -5.77
C VAL A 450 -14.67 26.00 -5.87
N ASP A 451 -14.41 25.22 -6.92
CA ASP A 451 -15.06 23.93 -7.20
C ASP A 451 -14.08 22.76 -7.12
N GLY A 452 -12.78 23.02 -6.95
CA GLY A 452 -11.79 21.98 -6.70
C GLY A 452 -10.42 22.51 -6.30
N TYR A 453 -9.59 21.60 -5.82
CA TYR A 453 -8.18 21.86 -5.56
C TYR A 453 -7.33 20.66 -5.96
N ALA A 454 -6.04 20.89 -6.16
CA ALA A 454 -5.08 19.84 -6.46
C ALA A 454 -3.83 19.97 -5.59
N LEU A 455 -3.24 18.82 -5.25
CA LEU A 455 -1.96 18.72 -4.55
C LEU A 455 -1.00 17.92 -5.42
N ILE A 456 0.24 18.39 -5.54
CA ILE A 456 1.29 17.69 -6.29
C ILE A 456 2.41 17.27 -5.33
N SER A 457 2.67 15.97 -5.23
CA SER A 457 3.75 15.43 -4.38
C SER A 457 5.12 15.95 -4.83
N ALA A 458 6.02 16.22 -3.88
CA ALA A 458 7.37 16.64 -4.21
C ALA A 458 8.29 15.47 -4.59
N ASN A 459 9.56 15.81 -4.84
CA ASN A 459 10.56 14.92 -5.45
C ASN A 459 11.29 13.96 -4.51
N ASP A 460 11.22 14.18 -3.19
CA ASP A 460 12.21 13.65 -2.26
C ASP A 460 11.70 12.42 -1.50
N SER A 461 10.81 12.57 -0.51
CA SER A 461 10.38 11.45 0.33
C SER A 461 8.85 11.33 0.45
N PRO A 462 8.23 10.18 0.08
CA PRO A 462 6.80 9.94 0.28
C PRO A 462 6.35 10.15 1.73
N ASP A 463 7.19 9.81 2.70
CA ASP A 463 6.93 9.97 4.13
C ASP A 463 6.84 11.43 4.57
N ARG A 464 7.06 12.41 3.69
CA ARG A 464 6.92 13.85 3.94
C ARG A 464 5.68 14.47 3.27
N ASP A 465 4.99 13.73 2.41
CA ASP A 465 3.78 14.20 1.75
C ASP A 465 2.60 14.32 2.71
N PRO A 466 1.59 15.15 2.42
CA PRO A 466 0.34 15.17 3.18
C PRO A 466 -0.45 13.87 2.96
N ALA A 467 -0.88 13.25 4.05
CA ALA A 467 -1.81 12.10 4.02
C ALA A 467 -3.21 12.47 4.54
N GLU A 468 -3.30 13.50 5.38
CA GLU A 468 -4.54 13.94 6.02
C GLU A 468 -4.58 15.46 6.10
N TRP A 469 -5.72 16.07 5.75
CA TRP A 469 -5.90 17.51 5.85
C TRP A 469 -7.37 17.91 5.83
N ILE A 470 -7.58 19.18 6.22
CA ILE A 470 -8.85 19.87 6.04
C ILE A 470 -8.60 21.11 5.18
N LEU A 471 -9.35 21.26 4.09
CA LEU A 471 -9.40 22.50 3.33
C LEU A 471 -10.49 23.40 3.91
N TYR A 472 -10.13 24.65 4.21
CA TYR A 472 -11.05 25.67 4.69
C TYR A 472 -11.18 26.83 3.72
N GLY A 473 -12.36 27.45 3.70
CA GLY A 473 -12.65 28.72 3.02
C GLY A 473 -13.07 29.79 4.03
N SER A 474 -12.72 31.04 3.76
CA SER A 474 -13.11 32.19 4.59
C SER A 474 -13.39 33.43 3.75
N ILE A 475 -14.48 34.12 4.10
CA ILE A 475 -14.88 35.39 3.48
C ILE A 475 -14.10 36.55 4.10
N ASP A 476 -13.85 36.50 5.41
CA ASP A 476 -13.30 37.60 6.21
C ASP A 476 -11.88 37.32 6.75
N GLY A 477 -11.33 36.14 6.47
CA GLY A 477 -10.03 35.67 6.98
C GLY A 477 -10.03 35.33 8.48
N LYS A 478 -11.20 35.35 9.15
CA LYS A 478 -11.36 35.12 10.59
C LYS A 478 -12.21 33.89 10.89
N LYS A 479 -13.35 33.76 10.23
CA LYS A 479 -14.25 32.61 10.34
C LYS A 479 -14.00 31.67 9.17
N TRP A 480 -13.78 30.39 9.46
CA TRP A 480 -13.36 29.39 8.48
C TRP A 480 -14.42 28.31 8.35
N ASP A 481 -14.99 28.19 7.17
CA ASP A 481 -15.91 27.12 6.78
C ASP A 481 -15.07 25.93 6.29
N LYS A 482 -15.45 24.70 6.69
CA LYS A 482 -14.81 23.47 6.19
C LYS A 482 -15.34 23.19 4.79
N LEU A 483 -14.46 23.10 3.80
CA LEU A 483 -14.80 22.80 2.42
C LEU A 483 -14.55 21.33 2.07
N ASP A 484 -13.49 20.75 2.60
CA ASP A 484 -13.17 19.34 2.38
C ASP A 484 -12.36 18.74 3.55
N VAL A 485 -12.50 17.44 3.76
CA VAL A 485 -11.74 16.66 4.73
C VAL A 485 -11.23 15.40 4.05
N ARG A 486 -9.90 15.23 4.03
CA ARG A 486 -9.26 14.05 3.46
C ARG A 486 -8.41 13.36 4.51
N ASN A 487 -8.46 12.04 4.51
CA ASN A 487 -7.65 11.18 5.35
C ASN A 487 -7.05 10.06 4.50
N SER A 488 -5.95 9.46 4.96
CA SER A 488 -5.33 8.28 4.35
C SER A 488 -5.00 8.42 2.85
N GLN A 489 -4.68 9.63 2.40
CA GLN A 489 -4.28 9.88 1.02
C GLN A 489 -2.84 9.42 0.79
N LYS A 490 -2.55 8.88 -0.40
CA LYS A 490 -1.23 8.36 -0.76
C LYS A 490 -0.84 8.79 -2.17
N PHE A 491 0.37 9.33 -2.31
CA PHE A 491 0.98 9.63 -3.60
C PHE A 491 1.91 8.48 -4.01
N LEU A 492 1.40 7.55 -4.81
CA LEU A 492 2.17 6.36 -5.23
C LEU A 492 3.39 6.69 -6.10
N GLY A 493 3.33 7.78 -6.87
CA GLY A 493 4.46 8.31 -7.63
C GLY A 493 4.92 9.67 -7.13
N ARG A 494 6.17 10.06 -7.42
CA ARG A 494 6.65 11.44 -7.23
C ARG A 494 6.11 12.36 -8.33
N TYR A 495 5.95 13.64 -8.02
CA TYR A 495 5.33 14.64 -8.92
C TYR A 495 3.94 14.22 -9.46
N THR A 496 3.19 13.45 -8.67
CA THR A 496 1.84 13.02 -8.98
C THR A 496 0.85 14.06 -8.50
N THR A 497 -0.12 14.40 -9.35
CA THR A 497 -1.24 15.28 -8.99
C THR A 497 -2.41 14.45 -8.49
N LEU A 498 -2.89 14.76 -7.30
CA LEU A 498 -4.19 14.32 -6.82
C LEU A 498 -5.14 15.52 -6.83
N GLU A 499 -6.32 15.31 -7.42
CA GLU A 499 -7.31 16.35 -7.63
C GLU A 499 -8.57 16.03 -6.82
N TYR A 500 -9.13 17.06 -6.22
CA TYR A 500 -10.21 16.93 -5.26
C TYR A 500 -11.32 17.91 -5.63
N PRO A 501 -12.44 17.42 -6.19
CA PRO A 501 -13.60 18.27 -6.38
C PRO A 501 -14.19 18.64 -5.03
N ILE A 502 -14.69 19.87 -4.92
CA ILE A 502 -15.41 20.36 -3.75
C ILE A 502 -16.70 21.05 -4.20
N VAL A 503 -17.71 21.06 -3.33
CA VAL A 503 -18.95 21.79 -3.58
C VAL A 503 -18.99 22.98 -2.64
N SER A 504 -18.95 24.19 -3.20
CA SER A 504 -19.14 25.42 -2.46
C SER A 504 -20.40 26.17 -2.93
N ASP A 505 -21.20 26.67 -2.00
CA ASP A 505 -22.31 27.59 -2.27
C ASP A 505 -21.92 29.07 -2.09
N LYS A 506 -20.71 29.34 -1.60
CA LYS A 506 -20.19 30.68 -1.29
C LYS A 506 -18.93 31.01 -2.08
N GLU A 507 -18.71 32.31 -2.25
CA GLU A 507 -17.43 32.85 -2.70
C GLU A 507 -16.53 33.11 -1.48
N TYR A 508 -15.30 32.60 -1.51
CA TYR A 508 -14.31 32.81 -0.46
C TYR A 508 -13.12 33.58 -1.01
N LYS A 509 -12.53 34.43 -0.16
CA LYS A 509 -11.30 35.17 -0.49
C LYS A 509 -10.06 34.46 0.04
N SER A 510 -10.19 33.80 1.20
CA SER A 510 -9.09 33.17 1.90
C SER A 510 -9.29 31.67 1.96
N PHE A 511 -8.24 30.90 1.64
CA PHE A 511 -8.24 29.45 1.70
C PHE A 511 -7.13 28.98 2.63
N LYS A 512 -7.38 27.90 3.37
CA LYS A 512 -6.39 27.32 4.28
C LYS A 512 -6.37 25.81 4.17
N LEU A 513 -5.24 25.27 3.71
CA LEU A 513 -4.93 23.85 3.74
C LEU A 513 -4.30 23.53 5.10
N ASN A 514 -5.00 22.76 5.92
CA ASN A 514 -4.54 22.38 7.25
C ASN A 514 -4.20 20.89 7.29
N VAL A 515 -2.92 20.55 7.11
CA VAL A 515 -2.40 19.18 7.12
C VAL A 515 -2.23 18.71 8.56
N THR A 516 -2.66 17.49 8.85
CA THR A 516 -2.61 16.87 10.18
C THR A 516 -1.84 15.55 10.16
N GLY A 517 -1.52 15.02 11.34
CA GLY A 517 -0.85 13.72 11.46
C GLY A 517 0.58 13.73 10.93
N LYS A 518 1.21 14.90 10.88
CA LYS A 518 2.53 15.09 10.29
C LYS A 518 3.54 15.57 11.32
N ASN A 519 4.62 14.80 11.46
CA ASN A 519 5.74 15.09 12.34
C ASN A 519 7.00 15.30 11.51
N ASP A 520 7.99 15.97 12.11
CA ASP A 520 9.30 16.26 11.50
C ASP A 520 9.21 17.13 10.24
N LEU A 521 9.27 16.55 9.04
CA LEU A 521 9.30 17.31 7.78
C LEU A 521 8.01 17.12 6.98
N PHE A 522 7.44 18.25 6.56
CA PHE A 522 6.39 18.32 5.56
C PHE A 522 6.99 18.76 4.22
N GLN A 523 6.47 18.21 3.12
CA GLN A 523 6.76 18.72 1.78
C GLN A 523 5.53 18.71 0.87
N LEU A 524 5.54 19.59 -0.13
CA LEU A 524 4.60 19.58 -1.26
C LEU A 524 5.19 20.39 -2.42
N ALA A 525 5.02 19.93 -3.66
CA ALA A 525 5.50 20.68 -4.83
C ALA A 525 4.57 21.85 -5.14
N GLU A 526 3.27 21.57 -5.31
CA GLU A 526 2.27 22.57 -5.69
C GLU A 526 0.96 22.34 -4.92
N TRP A 527 0.28 23.44 -4.63
CA TRP A 527 -1.12 23.49 -4.23
C TRP A 527 -1.86 24.42 -5.19
N GLN A 528 -2.96 23.94 -5.75
CA GLN A 528 -3.72 24.67 -6.75
C GLN A 528 -5.20 24.73 -6.39
N LEU A 529 -5.87 25.83 -6.74
CA LEU A 529 -7.31 26.06 -6.56
C LEU A 529 -7.94 26.37 -7.91
N PHE A 530 -9.16 25.90 -8.14
CA PHE A 530 -9.80 25.96 -9.45
C PHE A 530 -11.29 26.36 -9.36
N GLU A 531 -11.76 27.12 -10.35
CA GLU A 531 -13.19 27.32 -10.61
C GLU A 531 -13.73 26.25 -11.57
N ALA A 532 -15.05 26.12 -11.70
CA ALA A 532 -15.73 25.20 -12.63
C ALA A 532 -15.25 25.26 -14.09
N SER A 533 -14.61 26.34 -14.54
CA SER A 533 -14.07 26.47 -15.90
C SER A 533 -12.71 25.80 -16.10
N ASP A 534 -11.96 25.54 -15.01
CA ASP A 534 -10.52 25.25 -15.07
C ASP A 534 -10.19 23.76 -14.81
N GLY A 535 -11.22 22.91 -14.80
CA GLY A 535 -11.08 21.48 -15.10
C GLY A 535 -10.70 20.55 -13.94
N VAL A 536 -11.01 20.89 -12.69
CA VAL A 536 -10.68 20.03 -11.50
C VAL A 536 -11.89 19.34 -10.87
N GLY A 537 -13.00 19.35 -11.58
CA GLY A 537 -14.09 18.39 -11.41
C GLY A 537 -14.67 18.13 -12.79
N ILE A 538 -15.04 16.88 -13.03
CA ILE A 538 -16.01 16.40 -14.04
C ILE A 538 -16.30 17.46 -15.10
N GLN A 539 -15.78 17.24 -16.31
CA GLN A 539 -16.12 18.01 -17.49
C GLN A 539 -17.51 18.64 -17.36
N LYS A 540 -17.51 19.97 -17.20
CA LYS A 540 -18.57 20.81 -17.73
C LYS A 540 -18.46 20.71 -19.25
N ASN A 541 -18.66 19.51 -19.80
CA ASN A 541 -18.73 19.31 -21.22
C ASN A 541 -20.06 19.88 -21.65
N ILE A 542 -19.97 21.13 -22.05
CA ILE A 542 -20.87 21.71 -23.02
C ILE A 542 -20.77 20.83 -24.27
N LEU A 543 -21.84 20.09 -24.58
CA LEU A 543 -22.13 19.62 -25.93
C LEU A 543 -23.45 20.24 -26.38
N SER A 544 -23.59 20.40 -27.69
CA SER A 544 -24.43 21.40 -28.36
C SER A 544 -25.93 21.34 -28.07
N GLU A 545 -26.44 20.25 -27.47
CA GLU A 545 -27.87 20.04 -27.26
C GLU A 545 -28.24 19.61 -25.82
N PHE A 546 -27.29 19.15 -24.98
CA PHE A 546 -27.53 18.73 -23.58
C PHE A 546 -26.38 19.12 -22.62
N THR A 547 -26.70 19.30 -21.35
CA THR A 547 -25.74 19.55 -20.27
C THR A 547 -25.99 18.59 -19.12
N ILE A 548 -24.97 17.81 -18.74
CA ILE A 548 -25.02 16.90 -17.58
C ILE A 548 -24.18 17.50 -16.45
N TYR A 549 -24.72 17.55 -15.24
CA TYR A 549 -24.04 18.06 -14.06
C TYR A 549 -24.59 17.40 -12.79
N SER A 550 -23.86 17.48 -11.69
CA SER A 550 -24.31 17.01 -10.38
C SER A 550 -24.65 18.20 -9.46
N ASP A 551 -25.60 18.02 -8.56
CA ASP A 551 -25.84 18.90 -7.41
C ASP A 551 -26.41 18.08 -6.22
N ASN A 552 -26.16 18.49 -4.96
CA ASN A 552 -26.65 17.92 -3.70
C ASN A 552 -27.35 16.55 -3.80
N GLY A 553 -26.58 15.46 -3.96
CA GLY A 553 -27.08 14.08 -3.99
C GLY A 553 -27.88 13.67 -5.24
N GLY A 554 -27.67 14.37 -6.36
CA GLY A 554 -28.37 14.06 -7.61
C GLY A 554 -27.62 14.43 -8.88
N LEU A 555 -27.99 13.73 -9.95
CA LEU A 555 -27.58 13.99 -11.32
C LEU A 555 -28.64 14.82 -12.02
N LEU A 556 -28.22 15.84 -12.76
CA LEU A 556 -29.08 16.69 -13.56
C LEU A 556 -28.69 16.59 -15.03
N ILE A 557 -29.69 16.35 -15.85
CA ILE A 557 -29.57 16.25 -17.31
C ILE A 557 -30.47 17.32 -17.90
N LYS A 558 -29.88 18.40 -18.39
CA LYS A 558 -30.58 19.53 -18.98
C LYS A 558 -30.54 19.46 -20.49
N SER A 559 -31.72 19.49 -21.12
CA SER A 559 -31.86 19.70 -22.56
C SER A 559 -31.75 21.17 -22.90
N HIS A 560 -31.12 21.51 -24.02
CA HIS A 560 -31.16 22.84 -24.60
C HIS A 560 -32.54 23.07 -25.27
N ALA A 561 -32.89 24.33 -25.54
CA ALA A 561 -34.28 24.80 -25.73
C ALA A 561 -35.01 24.20 -26.95
N ASP A 562 -34.31 23.48 -27.83
CA ASP A 562 -34.76 23.07 -29.16
C ASP A 562 -34.75 21.55 -29.39
N VAL A 563 -34.34 20.74 -28.41
CA VAL A 563 -34.11 19.31 -28.60
C VAL A 563 -34.92 18.48 -27.60
N THR A 564 -35.47 17.36 -28.05
CA THR A 564 -36.02 16.32 -27.16
C THR A 564 -35.07 15.14 -27.17
N GLY A 565 -34.74 14.63 -25.99
CA GLY A 565 -33.84 13.48 -25.84
C GLY A 565 -34.40 12.45 -24.87
N TYR A 566 -33.78 11.29 -24.87
CA TYR A 566 -34.03 10.23 -23.90
C TYR A 566 -32.73 9.96 -23.15
N TYR A 567 -32.83 9.61 -21.87
CA TYR A 567 -31.69 9.15 -21.10
C TYR A 567 -31.95 7.77 -20.54
N GLU A 568 -30.86 7.01 -20.39
CA GLU A 568 -30.80 5.81 -19.58
C GLU A 568 -29.61 5.96 -18.63
N LEU A 569 -29.86 5.82 -17.34
CA LEU A 569 -28.85 5.85 -16.29
C LEU A 569 -28.51 4.43 -15.88
N PHE A 570 -27.23 4.14 -15.75
CA PHE A 570 -26.72 2.86 -15.31
C PHE A 570 -25.74 3.03 -14.15
N SER A 571 -25.66 2.02 -13.28
CA SER A 571 -24.49 1.86 -12.40
C SER A 571 -23.26 1.50 -13.23
N ILE A 572 -22.06 1.60 -12.64
CA ILE A 572 -20.84 1.09 -13.29
C ILE A 572 -20.90 -0.41 -13.61
N ALA A 573 -21.71 -1.18 -12.88
CA ALA A 573 -21.95 -2.59 -13.14
C ALA A 573 -22.94 -2.84 -14.32
N GLY A 574 -23.37 -1.79 -15.04
CA GLY A 574 -24.26 -1.89 -16.19
C GLY A 574 -25.73 -2.11 -15.85
N GLN A 575 -26.12 -2.03 -14.57
CA GLN A 575 -27.52 -2.11 -14.17
C GLN A 575 -28.23 -0.81 -14.51
N CYS A 576 -29.32 -0.86 -15.29
CA CYS A 576 -30.15 0.31 -15.54
C CYS A 576 -30.88 0.72 -14.25
N LEU A 577 -30.55 1.91 -13.75
CA LEU A 577 -31.09 2.48 -12.51
C LEU A 577 -32.34 3.30 -12.79
N SER A 578 -32.32 4.09 -13.87
CA SER A 578 -33.47 4.87 -14.31
C SER A 578 -33.38 5.19 -15.79
N LYS A 579 -34.49 5.60 -16.38
CA LYS A 579 -34.55 6.11 -17.76
C LYS A 579 -35.76 7.00 -17.93
N GLY A 580 -35.68 7.92 -18.90
CA GLY A 580 -36.77 8.84 -19.12
C GLY A 580 -36.60 9.73 -20.34
N LYS A 581 -37.61 10.55 -20.55
CA LYS A 581 -37.66 11.55 -21.62
C LYS A 581 -37.34 12.92 -21.04
N ILE A 582 -36.52 13.68 -21.74
CA ILE A 582 -36.17 15.06 -21.39
C ILE A 582 -36.75 15.96 -22.48
N GLY A 583 -37.66 16.86 -22.07
CA GLY A 583 -38.28 17.82 -22.98
C GLY A 583 -37.36 18.98 -23.34
N PRO A 584 -37.64 19.72 -24.43
CA PRO A 584 -36.85 20.88 -24.83
C PRO A 584 -36.73 21.94 -23.73
N GLY A 585 -35.51 22.37 -23.44
CA GLY A 585 -35.22 23.37 -22.40
C GLY A 585 -35.45 22.91 -20.96
N THR A 586 -35.83 21.65 -20.73
CA THR A 586 -36.13 21.10 -19.40
C THR A 586 -34.92 20.43 -18.77
N THR A 587 -34.93 20.32 -17.45
CA THR A 587 -33.92 19.58 -16.68
C THR A 587 -34.55 18.39 -16.00
N GLN A 588 -34.01 17.21 -16.27
CA GLN A 588 -34.30 16.00 -15.50
C GLN A 588 -33.35 15.90 -14.31
N ARG A 589 -33.85 15.47 -13.15
CA ARG A 589 -33.06 15.23 -11.95
C ARG A 589 -33.25 13.78 -11.49
N GLU A 590 -32.13 13.10 -11.22
CA GLU A 590 -32.08 11.76 -10.62
C GLU A 590 -31.41 11.85 -9.26
N TYR A 591 -32.07 11.36 -8.20
CA TYR A 591 -31.47 11.29 -6.87
C TYR A 591 -30.67 10.01 -6.74
N LEU A 592 -29.38 10.13 -6.47
CA LEU A 592 -28.43 9.03 -6.54
C LEU A 592 -27.46 9.11 -5.36
N LEU A 593 -27.05 7.96 -4.87
CA LEU A 593 -25.98 7.89 -3.88
C LEU A 593 -24.67 8.36 -4.54
N SER A 594 -23.76 8.88 -3.72
CA SER A 594 -22.43 9.23 -4.21
C SER A 594 -21.73 8.03 -4.83
N GLY A 595 -21.10 8.24 -5.99
CA GLY A 595 -20.52 7.16 -6.78
C GLY A 595 -20.43 7.49 -8.26
N THR A 596 -19.93 6.53 -9.02
CA THR A 596 -19.78 6.63 -10.47
C THR A 596 -20.97 5.99 -11.18
N TYR A 597 -21.43 6.62 -12.26
CA TYR A 597 -22.57 6.19 -13.06
C TYR A 597 -22.30 6.36 -14.56
N LEU A 598 -23.04 5.64 -15.39
CA LEU A 598 -23.06 5.82 -16.84
C LEU A 598 -24.41 6.41 -17.25
N VAL A 599 -24.39 7.48 -18.04
CA VAL A 599 -25.57 8.10 -18.62
C VAL A 599 -25.50 7.89 -20.12
N SER A 600 -26.47 7.15 -20.66
CA SER A 600 -26.70 7.13 -22.09
C SER A 600 -27.72 8.19 -22.47
N LEU A 601 -27.45 8.93 -23.55
CA LEU A 601 -28.34 9.93 -24.13
C LEU A 601 -28.70 9.51 -25.55
N GLU A 602 -29.99 9.52 -25.90
CA GLU A 602 -30.48 9.27 -27.25
C GLU A 602 -31.22 10.50 -27.79
N ILE A 603 -30.77 10.97 -28.95
CA ILE A 603 -31.30 12.16 -29.62
C ILE A 603 -31.43 11.84 -31.11
N ARG A 604 -32.63 12.02 -31.66
CA ARG A 604 -32.92 11.76 -33.10
C ARG A 604 -32.42 10.38 -33.58
N GLY A 605 -32.46 9.36 -32.71
CA GLY A 605 -32.03 7.99 -33.01
C GLY A 605 -30.51 7.75 -32.95
N GLN A 606 -29.71 8.75 -32.56
CA GLN A 606 -28.29 8.56 -32.24
C GLN A 606 -28.09 8.48 -30.73
N LYS A 607 -27.30 7.49 -30.29
CA LYS A 607 -27.06 7.18 -28.89
C LYS A 607 -25.61 7.48 -28.53
N GLU A 608 -25.43 8.13 -27.38
CA GLU A 608 -24.16 8.50 -26.79
C GLU A 608 -24.10 7.96 -25.35
N MET A 609 -22.91 7.67 -24.83
CA MET A 609 -22.69 7.24 -23.45
C MET A 609 -21.66 8.14 -22.76
N ARG A 610 -21.88 8.43 -21.47
CA ARG A 610 -21.06 9.32 -20.65
C ARG A 610 -20.87 8.78 -19.24
N LYS A 611 -19.64 8.83 -18.72
CA LYS A 611 -19.34 8.54 -17.30
C LYS A 611 -19.56 9.81 -16.47
N VAL A 612 -20.27 9.69 -15.36
CA VAL A 612 -20.56 10.82 -14.45
C VAL A 612 -20.29 10.40 -13.02
N ILE A 613 -19.64 11.28 -12.26
CA ILE A 613 -19.32 11.06 -10.86
C ILE A 613 -20.24 11.95 -10.02
N ILE A 614 -20.91 11.37 -9.03
CA ILE A 614 -21.77 12.11 -8.10
C ILE A 614 -21.03 12.19 -6.78
N GLY A 615 -20.62 13.40 -6.42
CA GLY A 615 -20.09 13.72 -5.10
C GLY A 615 -21.21 13.81 -4.07
N HIS A 616 -20.83 13.78 -2.79
CA HIS A 616 -21.75 14.01 -1.67
C HIS A 616 -22.38 15.39 -1.69
#